data_AF-A0A8T2ZZH8-F1
#
_entry.id   AF-A0A8T2ZZH8-F1
#
_cell.length_a   1.000
_cell.length_b   1.000
_cell.length_c   1.000
_cell.angle_alpha   90.00
_cell.angle_beta   90.00
_cell.angle_gamma   90.00
#
_symmetry.space_group_name_H-M   'P 1'
#
loop_
_entity.id
_entity.type
_entity.pdbx_description
1 polymer ?
#
loop_
_entity_poly.entity_id
_entity_poly.type
_entity_poly.pdbx_seq_one_letter_code
_entity_poly.pdbx_strand_id
1 'polypeptide(L)'
;MKVAYVTLFIYSLLLIAAISYFLCCFFRNWLKTAKSLCTPEEAKDFRLDSIEDEISLIEKELSGDQSIGFCHNDLQYGNIMVDEKTRSITIIDYEYASYNPIAFDIANHFCEMTADYHTDTPHILDYSKYPGLEERQRFLHIYLSSSGGLPSDIELEQLLENVEKYKLASHLFWGLWGIISEHVNEIDFDYMEYARQRFEQYCLRKPALLGSSGPPLM
;
A
#
# COMPACT_ATOMS: atom_id res chain seq x y z
N MET A 1 -14.44 -6.64 -18.96
CA MET A 1 -15.48 -7.09 -18.01
C MET A 1 -15.15 -8.48 -17.45
N LYS A 2 -13.97 -8.63 -16.81
CA LYS A 2 -13.46 -9.95 -16.34
C LYS A 2 -12.54 -9.90 -15.10
N VAL A 3 -12.54 -8.81 -14.32
CA VAL A 3 -11.72 -8.69 -13.09
C VAL A 3 -12.57 -8.67 -11.81
N ALA A 4 -13.91 -8.61 -11.91
CA ALA A 4 -14.81 -8.34 -10.78
C ALA A 4 -15.23 -9.55 -9.90
N TYR A 5 -14.55 -10.70 -9.95
CA TYR A 5 -15.05 -11.94 -9.30
C TYR A 5 -14.23 -12.48 -8.12
N VAL A 6 -13.23 -11.75 -7.60
CA VAL A 6 -12.46 -12.22 -6.44
C VAL A 6 -12.84 -11.52 -5.11
N THR A 7 -13.63 -10.44 -5.15
CA THR A 7 -13.86 -9.58 -3.96
C THR A 7 -15.18 -9.82 -3.22
N LEU A 8 -15.75 -11.04 -3.25
CA LEU A 8 -17.03 -11.33 -2.59
C LEU A 8 -17.02 -12.68 -1.89
N PHE A 9 -16.30 -12.80 -0.78
CA PHE A 9 -16.67 -13.67 0.33
C PHE A 9 -15.84 -13.26 1.57
N ILE A 10 -16.46 -13.33 2.76
CA ILE A 10 -15.92 -13.01 4.09
C ILE A 10 -16.32 -11.61 4.60
N TYR A 11 -17.61 -11.46 4.90
CA TYR A 11 -18.08 -10.60 5.99
C TYR A 11 -18.92 -11.45 6.95
N SER A 12 -18.36 -11.84 8.09
CA SER A 12 -19.11 -12.08 9.33
C SER A 12 -18.18 -12.29 10.53
N LEU A 13 -18.21 -11.34 11.46
CA LEU A 13 -17.78 -11.40 12.87
C LEU A 13 -16.35 -11.93 13.18
N LEU A 14 -15.43 -10.99 13.46
CA LEU A 14 -14.39 -11.08 14.51
C LEU A 14 -13.66 -9.72 14.57
N LEU A 15 -14.26 -8.74 15.26
CA LEU A 15 -13.69 -7.40 15.39
C LEU A 15 -12.55 -7.39 16.41
N ILE A 16 -11.48 -6.65 16.06
CA ILE A 16 -10.31 -6.26 16.84
C ILE A 16 -9.04 -7.12 16.60
N ALA A 17 -9.12 -8.45 16.44
CA ALA A 17 -7.94 -9.28 16.15
C ALA A 17 -7.78 -9.71 14.67
N ALA A 18 -8.83 -9.59 13.84
CA ALA A 18 -8.84 -10.17 12.48
C ALA A 18 -8.38 -9.21 11.37
N ILE A 19 -8.07 -7.94 11.66
CA ILE A 19 -7.93 -6.92 10.61
C ILE A 19 -6.47 -6.76 10.14
N SER A 20 -5.48 -6.84 11.04
CA SER A 20 -4.08 -7.08 10.63
C SER A 20 -3.94 -8.41 9.90
N TYR A 21 -4.76 -9.39 10.28
CA TYR A 21 -4.88 -10.67 9.59
C TYR A 21 -5.43 -10.49 8.17
N PHE A 22 -6.37 -9.56 7.95
CA PHE A 22 -6.97 -9.34 6.63
C PHE A 22 -5.93 -8.84 5.63
N LEU A 23 -5.17 -7.78 5.94
CA LEU A 23 -4.14 -7.26 5.03
C LEU A 23 -3.06 -8.32 4.73
N CYS A 24 -2.59 -9.05 5.74
CA CYS A 24 -1.60 -10.09 5.54
C CYS A 24 -2.16 -11.33 4.82
N CYS A 25 -3.44 -11.67 5.04
CA CYS A 25 -4.14 -12.68 4.24
C CYS A 25 -4.25 -12.26 2.78
N PHE A 26 -4.51 -10.98 2.50
CA PHE A 26 -4.48 -10.44 1.14
C PHE A 26 -3.12 -10.62 0.51
N PHE A 27 -2.03 -10.24 1.20
CA PHE A 27 -0.67 -10.44 0.70
C PHE A 27 -0.38 -11.91 0.40
N ARG A 28 -0.73 -12.83 1.30
CA ARG A 28 -0.49 -14.28 1.09
C ARG A 28 -1.30 -14.85 -0.07
N ASN A 29 -2.56 -14.42 -0.20
CA ASN A 29 -3.39 -14.83 -1.33
C ASN A 29 -2.82 -14.32 -2.65
N TRP A 30 -2.38 -13.06 -2.69
CA TRP A 30 -1.76 -12.47 -3.88
C TRP A 30 -0.41 -13.10 -4.20
N LEU A 31 0.43 -13.37 -3.19
CA LEU A 31 1.67 -14.10 -3.37
C LEU A 31 1.43 -15.49 -3.99
N LYS A 32 0.43 -16.21 -3.48
CA LYS A 32 0.04 -17.52 -4.05
C LYS A 32 -0.41 -17.38 -5.50
N THR A 33 -1.21 -16.36 -5.82
CA THR A 33 -1.65 -16.08 -7.20
C THR A 33 -0.46 -15.73 -8.09
N ALA A 34 0.41 -14.82 -7.67
CA ALA A 34 1.62 -14.43 -8.40
C ALA A 34 2.50 -15.67 -8.69
N LYS A 35 2.79 -16.50 -7.69
CA LYS A 35 3.54 -17.76 -7.85
C LYS A 35 2.87 -18.73 -8.83
N SER A 36 1.54 -18.72 -8.94
CA SER A 36 0.81 -19.60 -9.85
C SER A 36 0.80 -19.12 -11.30
N LEU A 37 0.99 -17.82 -11.52
CA LEU A 37 0.95 -17.19 -12.85
C LEU A 37 2.35 -17.05 -13.44
N CYS A 38 3.36 -16.75 -12.61
CA CYS A 38 4.72 -16.55 -13.06
C CYS A 38 5.38 -17.82 -13.61
N THR A 39 6.24 -17.60 -14.59
CA THR A 39 7.27 -18.57 -14.99
C THR A 39 8.31 -18.75 -13.87
N PRO A 40 9.08 -19.85 -13.88
CA PRO A 40 10.17 -20.05 -12.91
C PRO A 40 11.25 -18.96 -12.95
N GLU A 41 11.47 -18.33 -14.10
CA GLU A 41 12.44 -17.24 -14.28
C GLU A 41 11.94 -15.96 -13.60
N GLU A 42 10.71 -15.53 -13.88
CA GLU A 42 10.08 -14.37 -13.22
C GLU A 42 10.00 -14.58 -11.70
N ALA A 43 9.58 -15.78 -11.26
CA ALA A 43 9.48 -16.08 -9.83
C ALA A 43 10.84 -15.97 -9.10
N LYS A 44 11.93 -16.33 -9.79
CA LYS A 44 13.30 -16.19 -9.29
C LYS A 44 13.75 -14.73 -9.30
N ASP A 45 13.46 -13.99 -10.37
CA ASP A 45 13.85 -12.59 -10.53
C ASP A 45 13.22 -11.71 -9.45
N PHE A 46 11.95 -11.94 -9.12
CA PHE A 46 11.26 -11.26 -8.03
C PHE A 46 11.50 -11.89 -6.65
N ARG A 47 12.23 -13.00 -6.58
CA ARG A 47 12.47 -13.79 -5.36
C ARG A 47 11.17 -14.09 -4.59
N LEU A 48 10.14 -14.55 -5.30
CA LEU A 48 8.82 -14.80 -4.70
C LEU A 48 8.86 -15.79 -3.53
N ASP A 49 9.87 -16.66 -3.50
CA ASP A 49 10.06 -17.60 -2.40
C ASP A 49 10.43 -16.95 -1.07
N SER A 50 11.07 -15.78 -1.07
CA SER A 50 11.36 -15.03 0.16
C SER A 50 10.23 -14.09 0.60
N ILE A 51 9.23 -13.81 -0.26
CA ILE A 51 8.19 -12.82 0.07
C ILE A 51 7.30 -13.28 1.24
N GLU A 52 7.09 -14.58 1.44
CA GLU A 52 6.33 -15.09 2.60
C GLU A 52 7.00 -14.70 3.94
N ASP A 53 8.32 -14.76 3.98
CA ASP A 53 9.10 -14.36 5.16
C ASP A 53 8.99 -12.84 5.38
N GLU A 54 9.01 -12.05 4.31
CA GLU A 54 8.84 -10.59 4.37
C GLU A 54 7.43 -10.19 4.80
N ILE A 55 6.38 -10.89 4.34
CA ILE A 55 4.99 -10.70 4.80
C ILE A 55 4.90 -10.99 6.29
N SER A 56 5.51 -12.10 6.74
CA SER A 56 5.50 -12.49 8.16
C SER A 56 6.26 -11.49 9.04
N LEU A 57 7.35 -10.91 8.53
CA LEU A 57 8.07 -9.83 9.19
C LEU A 57 7.20 -8.57 9.32
N ILE A 58 6.58 -8.11 8.23
CA ILE A 58 5.68 -6.95 8.27
C ILE A 58 4.53 -7.20 9.25
N GLU A 59 3.89 -8.37 9.20
CA GLU A 59 2.78 -8.72 10.08
C GLU A 59 3.16 -8.59 11.56
N LYS A 60 4.36 -9.06 11.91
CA LYS A 60 4.91 -8.96 13.26
C LYS A 60 5.19 -7.50 13.65
N GLU A 61 5.82 -6.72 12.77
CA GLU A 61 6.17 -5.33 13.07
C GLU A 61 4.93 -4.40 13.13
N LEU A 62 3.83 -4.80 12.48
CA LEU A 62 2.56 -4.09 12.47
C LEU A 62 1.52 -4.66 13.45
N SER A 63 1.89 -5.61 14.32
CA SER A 63 0.96 -6.28 15.25
C SER A 63 0.59 -5.44 16.49
N GLY A 64 0.94 -4.15 16.51
CA GLY A 64 0.65 -3.23 17.61
C GLY A 64 -0.80 -2.77 17.66
N ASP A 65 -1.11 -1.85 18.59
CA ASP A 65 -2.42 -1.18 18.62
C ASP A 65 -2.54 -0.27 17.39
N GLN A 66 -3.58 -0.51 16.58
CA GLN A 66 -3.79 0.17 15.30
C GLN A 66 -5.19 0.78 15.26
N SER A 67 -5.27 2.04 14.87
CA SER A 67 -6.56 2.66 14.58
C SER A 67 -7.15 2.09 13.29
N ILE A 68 -8.21 1.31 13.44
CA ILE A 68 -8.93 0.71 12.32
C ILE A 68 -10.03 1.67 11.85
N GLY A 69 -10.13 1.84 10.53
CA GLY A 69 -11.18 2.61 9.89
C GLY A 69 -11.69 1.93 8.62
N PHE A 70 -12.73 2.52 8.02
CA PHE A 70 -13.10 2.16 6.65
C PHE A 70 -12.13 2.87 5.70
N CYS A 71 -11.30 2.07 5.04
CA CYS A 71 -10.23 2.52 4.16
C CYS A 71 -10.61 2.28 2.71
N HIS A 72 -10.17 3.18 1.84
CA HIS A 72 -10.33 3.03 0.40
C HIS A 72 -9.35 2.00 -0.17
N ASN A 73 -8.14 1.93 0.41
CA ASN A 73 -7.02 1.06 0.03
C ASN A 73 -6.39 1.35 -1.35
N ASP A 74 -6.89 2.35 -2.07
CA ASP A 74 -6.40 2.77 -3.40
C ASP A 74 -6.59 4.28 -3.64
N LEU A 75 -6.11 5.11 -2.70
CA LEU A 75 -6.21 6.58 -2.80
C LEU A 75 -5.17 7.19 -3.76
N GLN A 76 -5.12 6.70 -5.00
CA GLN A 76 -4.37 7.34 -6.09
C GLN A 76 -5.13 8.56 -6.65
N TYR A 77 -4.42 9.48 -7.31
CA TYR A 77 -4.98 10.80 -7.67
C TYR A 77 -6.17 10.72 -8.66
N GLY A 78 -6.25 9.68 -9.49
CA GLY A 78 -7.37 9.40 -10.38
C GLY A 78 -8.68 9.06 -9.65
N ASN A 79 -8.58 8.60 -8.39
CA ASN A 79 -9.73 8.31 -7.52
C ASN A 79 -10.17 9.54 -6.69
N ILE A 80 -9.55 10.71 -6.92
CA ILE A 80 -9.82 11.96 -6.20
C ILE A 80 -10.30 13.02 -7.19
N MET A 81 -11.61 13.26 -7.22
CA MET A 81 -12.21 14.32 -8.03
C MET A 81 -12.22 15.64 -7.27
N VAL A 82 -11.84 16.74 -7.94
CA VAL A 82 -11.91 18.09 -7.40
C VAL A 82 -12.85 18.93 -8.27
N ASP A 83 -13.91 19.47 -7.67
CA ASP A 83 -14.72 20.48 -8.33
C ASP A 83 -13.96 21.81 -8.36
N GLU A 84 -13.67 22.34 -9.55
CA GLU A 84 -12.87 23.56 -9.70
C GLU A 84 -13.53 24.81 -9.12
N LYS A 85 -14.87 24.86 -9.07
CA LYS A 85 -15.63 26.03 -8.63
C LYS A 85 -15.79 26.06 -7.12
N THR A 86 -16.20 24.93 -6.53
CA THR A 86 -16.48 24.81 -5.10
C THR A 86 -15.25 24.37 -4.31
N ARG A 87 -14.22 23.87 -4.98
CA ARG A 87 -13.04 23.21 -4.39
C ARG A 87 -13.41 21.99 -3.53
N SER A 88 -14.61 21.42 -3.73
CA SER A 88 -15.03 20.21 -3.05
C SER A 88 -14.29 19.00 -3.61
N ILE A 89 -13.86 18.12 -2.71
CA ILE A 89 -13.21 16.85 -3.05
C ILE A 89 -14.25 15.73 -2.97
N THR A 90 -14.30 14.86 -3.97
CA THR A 90 -15.09 13.62 -3.97
C THR A 90 -14.17 12.46 -4.26
N ILE A 91 -14.19 11.45 -3.38
CA ILE A 91 -13.44 10.20 -3.58
C ILE A 91 -14.37 9.20 -4.27
N ILE A 92 -13.85 8.47 -5.25
CA ILE A 92 -14.58 7.50 -6.07
C ILE A 92 -13.80 6.18 -6.20
N ASP A 93 -14.45 5.15 -6.74
CA ASP A 93 -13.83 3.85 -7.06
C ASP A 93 -13.37 3.00 -5.86
N TYR A 94 -14.33 2.66 -4.99
CA TYR A 94 -14.13 1.90 -3.76
C TYR A 94 -13.94 0.38 -3.97
N GLU A 95 -13.36 -0.07 -5.10
CA GLU A 95 -13.28 -1.50 -5.42
C GLU A 95 -12.41 -2.33 -4.45
N TYR A 96 -11.38 -1.68 -3.87
CA TYR A 96 -10.50 -2.26 -2.87
C TYR A 96 -10.91 -1.92 -1.43
N ALA A 97 -12.02 -1.20 -1.25
CA ALA A 97 -12.36 -0.64 0.06
C ALA A 97 -12.74 -1.71 1.08
N SER A 98 -12.18 -1.58 2.28
CA SER A 98 -12.43 -2.50 3.39
C SER A 98 -12.14 -1.83 4.73
N TYR A 99 -12.49 -2.48 5.83
CA TYR A 99 -11.91 -2.11 7.11
C TYR A 99 -10.43 -2.50 7.13
N ASN A 100 -9.56 -1.54 7.45
CA ASN A 100 -8.11 -1.71 7.47
C ASN A 100 -7.50 -0.71 8.48
N PRO A 101 -6.22 -0.85 8.88
CA PRO A 101 -5.52 0.20 9.59
C PRO A 101 -5.49 1.49 8.77
N ILE A 102 -5.94 2.59 9.37
CA ILE A 102 -5.97 3.91 8.72
C ILE A 102 -4.59 4.32 8.21
N ALA A 103 -3.55 3.92 8.96
CA ALA A 103 -2.17 4.17 8.58
C ALA A 103 -1.78 3.55 7.23
N PHE A 104 -2.38 2.41 6.83
CA PHE A 104 -2.17 1.82 5.51
C PHE A 104 -2.72 2.72 4.40
N ASP A 105 -3.96 3.20 4.54
CA ASP A 105 -4.62 4.02 3.51
C ASP A 105 -3.87 5.34 3.29
N ILE A 106 -3.41 5.95 4.39
CA ILE A 106 -2.61 7.18 4.34
C ILE A 106 -1.21 6.91 3.76
N ALA A 107 -0.53 5.84 4.19
CA ALA A 107 0.77 5.47 3.66
C ALA A 107 0.69 5.18 2.15
N ASN A 108 -0.37 4.50 1.73
CA ASN A 108 -0.63 4.22 0.33
C ASN A 108 -0.82 5.51 -0.47
N HIS A 109 -1.66 6.42 0.02
CA HIS A 109 -1.85 7.73 -0.61
C HIS A 109 -0.54 8.49 -0.81
N PHE A 110 0.36 8.50 0.18
CA PHE A 110 1.68 9.13 0.05
C PHE A 110 2.59 8.41 -0.96
N CYS A 111 2.52 7.09 -1.05
CA CYS A 111 3.25 6.34 -2.07
C CYS A 111 2.74 6.68 -3.48
N GLU A 112 1.44 6.87 -3.67
CA GLU A 112 0.85 7.20 -4.97
C GLU A 112 1.22 8.62 -5.46
N MET A 113 1.70 9.51 -4.59
CA MET A 113 2.22 10.82 -5.01
C MET A 113 3.48 10.71 -5.88
N THR A 114 4.13 9.55 -5.92
CA THR A 114 5.31 9.30 -6.77
C THR A 114 4.93 8.84 -8.18
N ALA A 115 3.67 8.50 -8.41
CA ALA A 115 3.20 8.02 -9.70
C ALA A 115 2.71 9.17 -10.59
N ASP A 116 2.97 9.06 -11.89
CA ASP A 116 2.38 9.93 -12.91
C ASP A 116 1.97 9.07 -14.12
N TYR A 117 0.74 8.57 -14.05
CA TYR A 117 0.12 7.71 -15.05
C TYR A 117 -0.28 8.44 -16.34
N HIS A 118 0.00 9.74 -16.47
CA HIS A 118 -0.26 10.53 -17.68
C HIS A 118 1.01 10.82 -18.51
N THR A 119 2.12 10.17 -18.20
CA THR A 119 3.38 10.28 -18.94
C THR A 119 3.48 9.21 -20.04
N ASP A 120 4.49 9.33 -20.92
CA ASP A 120 4.81 8.30 -21.91
C ASP A 120 5.31 6.99 -21.27
N THR A 121 5.70 7.04 -19.98
CA THR A 121 6.18 5.90 -19.19
C THR A 121 5.40 5.80 -17.87
N PRO A 122 4.09 5.50 -17.92
CA PRO A 122 3.20 5.61 -16.76
C PRO A 122 3.53 4.64 -15.62
N HIS A 123 4.36 3.64 -15.89
CA HIS A 123 4.86 2.65 -14.93
C HIS A 123 6.08 3.14 -14.13
N ILE A 124 6.71 4.25 -14.52
CA ILE A 124 7.92 4.79 -13.86
C ILE A 124 7.51 5.68 -12.68
N LEU A 125 8.08 5.39 -11.52
CA LEU A 125 7.77 6.07 -10.26
C LEU A 125 8.89 7.05 -9.89
N ASP A 126 8.51 8.30 -9.66
CA ASP A 126 9.43 9.36 -9.23
C ASP A 126 9.41 9.52 -7.70
N TYR A 127 10.27 8.75 -7.04
CA TYR A 127 10.39 8.79 -5.57
C TYR A 127 10.91 10.12 -5.01
N SER A 128 11.38 11.06 -5.85
CA SER A 128 11.69 12.42 -5.41
C SER A 128 10.44 13.24 -5.07
N LYS A 129 9.25 12.84 -5.59
CA LYS A 129 7.96 13.46 -5.31
C LYS A 129 7.29 12.96 -4.03
N TYR A 130 7.87 11.96 -3.36
CA TYR A 130 7.32 11.47 -2.09
C TYR A 130 7.27 12.61 -1.05
N PRO A 131 6.16 12.82 -0.32
CA PRO A 131 5.98 13.99 0.52
C PRO A 131 7.03 14.06 1.64
N GLY A 132 7.56 15.28 1.85
CA GLY A 132 8.51 15.58 2.91
C GLY A 132 7.93 15.32 4.31
N LEU A 133 8.78 15.31 5.33
CA LEU A 133 8.35 15.07 6.72
C LEU A 133 7.29 16.10 7.17
N GLU A 134 7.54 17.38 6.90
CA GLU A 134 6.63 18.47 7.28
C GLU A 134 5.25 18.34 6.62
N GLU A 135 5.21 17.92 5.36
CA GLU A 135 3.96 17.72 4.62
C GLU A 135 3.16 16.53 5.16
N ARG A 136 3.83 15.42 5.45
CA ARG A 136 3.20 14.26 6.08
C ARG A 136 2.65 14.62 7.46
N GLN A 137 3.43 15.30 8.30
CA GLN A 137 2.98 15.76 9.61
C GLN A 137 1.78 16.70 9.50
N ARG A 138 1.80 17.63 8.55
CA ARG A 138 0.67 18.54 8.28
C ARG A 138 -0.59 17.77 7.87
N PHE A 139 -0.47 16.79 6.98
CA PHE A 139 -1.58 15.95 6.55
C PHE A 139 -2.18 15.19 7.75
N LEU A 140 -1.33 14.52 8.54
CA LEU A 140 -1.76 13.74 9.70
C LEU A 140 -2.41 14.60 10.77
N HIS A 141 -1.88 15.79 11.03
CA HIS A 141 -2.49 16.73 11.97
C HIS A 141 -3.89 17.13 11.49
N ILE A 142 -4.06 17.49 10.21
CA ILE A 142 -5.38 17.84 9.65
C ILE A 142 -6.33 16.65 9.73
N TYR A 143 -5.86 15.45 9.38
CA TYR A 143 -6.64 14.22 9.45
C TYR A 143 -7.16 13.95 10.86
N LEU A 144 -6.28 13.98 11.88
CA LEU A 144 -6.68 13.75 13.27
C LEU A 144 -7.63 14.85 13.78
N SER A 145 -7.41 16.10 13.38
CA SER A 145 -8.29 17.22 13.74
C SER A 145 -9.67 17.18 13.06
N SER A 146 -9.85 16.38 12.00
CA SER A 146 -11.10 16.35 11.22
C SER A 146 -12.33 15.92 12.04
N SER A 147 -12.11 15.18 13.13
CA SER A 147 -13.15 14.74 14.06
C SER A 147 -13.59 15.81 15.08
N GLY A 148 -12.99 17.01 15.05
CA GLY A 148 -13.32 18.14 15.92
C GLY A 148 -12.44 18.27 17.17
N GLY A 149 -11.42 17.42 17.34
CA GLY A 149 -10.42 17.50 18.40
C GLY A 149 -9.09 18.13 17.96
N LEU A 150 -8.24 18.49 18.92
CA LEU A 150 -6.83 18.77 18.67
C LEU A 150 -6.04 17.50 19.01
N PRO A 151 -5.27 16.91 18.06
CA PRO A 151 -4.42 15.78 18.38
C PRO A 151 -3.33 16.20 19.37
N SER A 152 -2.99 15.30 20.28
CA SER A 152 -1.76 15.42 21.05
C SER A 152 -0.54 15.13 20.18
N ASP A 153 0.62 15.67 20.56
CA ASP A 153 1.89 15.40 19.87
C ASP A 153 2.20 13.88 19.85
N ILE A 154 1.83 13.17 20.92
CA ILE A 154 2.01 11.71 21.05
C ILE A 154 1.17 10.96 20.01
N GLU A 155 -0.11 11.32 19.84
CA GLU A 155 -0.98 10.68 18.84
C GLU A 155 -0.47 10.93 17.41
N LEU A 156 0.00 12.15 17.14
CA LEU A 156 0.58 12.51 15.86
C LEU A 156 1.86 11.72 15.56
N GLU A 157 2.78 11.63 16.53
CA GLU A 157 4.02 10.86 16.42
C GLU A 157 3.76 9.37 16.20
N GLN A 158 2.82 8.79 16.96
CA GLN A 158 2.43 7.38 16.82
C GLN A 158 1.82 7.08 15.45
N LEU A 159 0.90 7.92 14.97
CA LEU A 159 0.30 7.74 13.65
C LEU A 159 1.35 7.90 12.54
N LEU A 160 2.26 8.87 12.68
CA LEU A 160 3.36 9.04 11.73
C LEU A 160 4.28 7.82 11.67
N GLU A 161 4.68 7.28 12.82
CA GLU A 161 5.51 6.07 12.88
C GLU A 161 4.81 4.88 12.21
N ASN A 162 3.51 4.69 12.50
CA ASN A 162 2.71 3.65 11.87
C ASN A 162 2.64 3.84 10.34
N VAL A 163 2.30 5.04 9.86
CA VAL A 163 2.25 5.36 8.42
C VAL A 163 3.59 5.07 7.73
N GLU A 164 4.70 5.40 8.38
CA GLU A 164 6.02 5.11 7.84
C GLU A 164 6.29 3.61 7.71
N LYS A 165 5.86 2.78 8.67
CA LYS A 165 5.98 1.32 8.55
C LYS A 165 5.03 0.75 7.49
N TYR A 166 3.78 1.24 7.41
CA TYR A 166 2.81 0.78 6.41
C TYR A 166 3.17 1.11 4.96
N LYS A 167 4.10 2.05 4.72
CA LYS A 167 4.72 2.26 3.40
C LYS A 167 5.32 0.97 2.82
N LEU A 168 5.97 0.18 3.68
CA LEU A 168 6.54 -1.10 3.29
C LEU A 168 5.43 -2.06 2.83
N ALA A 169 4.31 -2.07 3.55
CA ALA A 169 3.15 -2.88 3.22
C ALA A 169 2.51 -2.45 1.88
N SER A 170 2.41 -1.14 1.60
CA SER A 170 1.94 -0.60 0.31
C SER A 170 2.84 -1.05 -0.85
N HIS A 171 4.17 -0.97 -0.69
CA HIS A 171 5.10 -1.44 -1.72
C HIS A 171 5.00 -2.95 -2.00
N LEU A 172 4.88 -3.79 -0.97
CA LEU A 172 4.64 -5.22 -1.19
C LEU A 172 3.30 -5.49 -1.88
N PHE A 173 2.23 -4.79 -1.47
CA PHE A 173 0.90 -4.94 -2.05
C PHE A 173 0.90 -4.66 -3.55
N TRP A 174 1.36 -3.46 -3.94
CA TRP A 174 1.36 -3.05 -5.34
C TRP A 174 2.45 -3.72 -6.17
N GLY A 175 3.53 -4.18 -5.54
CA GLY A 175 4.52 -5.05 -6.20
C GLY A 175 3.90 -6.38 -6.62
N LEU A 176 3.16 -7.04 -5.72
CA LEU A 176 2.42 -8.27 -6.04
C LEU A 176 1.31 -8.00 -7.06
N TRP A 177 0.60 -6.88 -6.94
CA TRP A 177 -0.40 -6.46 -7.93
C TRP A 177 0.19 -6.34 -9.33
N GLY A 178 1.36 -5.71 -9.46
CA GLY A 178 2.02 -5.53 -10.75
C GLY A 178 2.34 -6.87 -11.40
N ILE A 179 2.95 -7.80 -10.64
CA ILE A 179 3.23 -9.15 -11.15
C ILE A 179 1.96 -9.85 -11.64
N ILE A 180 0.89 -9.84 -10.82
CA ILE A 180 -0.38 -10.48 -11.20
C ILE A 180 -0.95 -9.81 -12.45
N SER A 181 -0.90 -8.48 -12.50
CA SER A 181 -1.48 -7.65 -13.56
C SER A 181 -0.85 -7.91 -14.92
N GLU A 182 0.46 -8.12 -14.99
CA GLU A 182 1.15 -8.52 -16.24
C GLU A 182 0.47 -9.72 -16.92
N HIS A 183 -0.01 -10.67 -16.12
CA HIS A 183 -0.56 -11.93 -16.64
C HIS A 183 -2.07 -11.90 -16.87
N VAL A 184 -2.79 -10.86 -16.43
CA VAL A 184 -4.26 -10.81 -16.48
C VAL A 184 -4.84 -9.57 -17.15
N ASN A 185 -4.05 -8.51 -17.33
CA ASN A 185 -4.47 -7.27 -17.96
C ASN A 185 -3.93 -7.18 -19.40
N GLU A 186 -4.66 -6.45 -20.25
CA GLU A 186 -4.31 -6.23 -21.66
C GLU A 186 -3.93 -4.76 -21.93
N ILE A 187 -3.79 -3.96 -20.87
CA ILE A 187 -3.47 -2.54 -20.97
C ILE A 187 -1.98 -2.39 -21.27
N ASP A 188 -1.64 -1.45 -22.16
CA ASP A 188 -0.26 -1.07 -22.48
C ASP A 188 0.38 -0.33 -21.30
N PHE A 189 0.93 -1.11 -20.37
CA PHE A 189 1.59 -0.67 -19.15
C PHE A 189 2.64 -1.72 -18.77
N ASP A 190 3.87 -1.31 -18.49
CA ASP A 190 4.94 -2.24 -18.07
C ASP A 190 4.76 -2.61 -16.59
N TYR A 191 3.94 -3.63 -16.34
CA TYR A 191 3.59 -4.06 -15.00
C TYR A 191 4.76 -4.69 -14.25
N MET A 192 5.67 -5.35 -14.98
CA MET A 192 6.85 -5.98 -14.38
C MET A 192 7.87 -4.93 -13.92
N GLU A 193 8.12 -3.88 -14.69
CA GLU A 193 8.96 -2.76 -14.26
C GLU A 193 8.34 -1.97 -13.12
N TYR A 194 7.02 -1.76 -13.14
CA TYR A 194 6.31 -1.17 -12.00
C TYR A 194 6.48 -2.01 -10.73
N ALA A 195 6.27 -3.33 -10.82
CA ALA A 195 6.44 -4.23 -9.69
C ALA A 195 7.88 -4.21 -9.15
N ARG A 196 8.87 -4.21 -10.04
CA ARG A 196 10.30 -4.16 -9.70
C ARG A 196 10.63 -2.93 -8.87
N GLN A 197 10.24 -1.74 -9.32
CA GLN A 197 10.45 -0.49 -8.60
C GLN A 197 9.81 -0.50 -7.19
N ARG A 198 8.60 -1.06 -7.06
CA ARG A 198 7.92 -1.20 -5.76
C ARG A 198 8.71 -2.11 -4.81
N PHE A 199 9.15 -3.29 -5.25
CA PHE A 199 9.96 -4.19 -4.42
C PHE A 199 11.35 -3.62 -4.09
N GLU A 200 11.97 -2.92 -5.03
CA GLU A 200 13.25 -2.24 -4.77
C GLU A 200 13.10 -1.16 -3.71
N GLN A 201 12.05 -0.35 -3.75
CA GLN A 201 11.79 0.61 -2.68
C GLN A 201 11.47 -0.05 -1.35
N TYR A 202 10.71 -1.15 -1.34
CA TYR A 202 10.54 -1.94 -0.13
C TYR A 202 11.91 -2.31 0.47
N CYS A 203 12.80 -2.88 -0.34
CA CYS A 203 14.14 -3.29 0.10
C CYS A 203 14.99 -2.09 0.57
N LEU A 204 14.91 -0.95 -0.11
CA LEU A 204 15.66 0.26 0.22
C LEU A 204 15.21 0.87 1.56
N ARG A 205 13.90 0.88 1.83
CA ARG A 205 13.33 1.55 3.01
C ARG A 205 13.31 0.65 4.25
N LYS A 206 13.22 -0.67 4.07
CA LYS A 206 13.12 -1.64 5.16
C LYS A 206 14.15 -1.46 6.29
N PRO A 207 15.48 -1.32 6.02
CA PRO A 207 16.47 -1.21 7.09
C PRO A 207 16.33 0.05 7.94
N ALA A 208 15.89 1.17 7.32
CA ALA A 208 15.71 2.43 8.03
C ALA A 208 14.44 2.44 8.90
N LEU A 209 13.41 1.69 8.50
CA LEU A 209 12.10 1.70 9.14
C LEU A 209 11.93 0.62 10.21
N LEU A 210 12.56 -0.55 10.03
CA LEU A 210 12.45 -1.68 10.95
C LEU A 210 13.73 -1.93 11.76
N GLY A 211 14.76 -1.12 11.54
CA GLY A 211 16.12 -1.38 12.02
C GLY A 211 16.80 -2.49 11.21
N SER A 212 18.13 -2.48 11.16
CA SER A 212 18.91 -3.46 10.40
C SER A 212 18.87 -4.84 11.07
N SER A 213 17.87 -5.65 10.70
CA SER A 213 17.81 -7.09 10.98
C SER A 213 17.90 -7.88 9.66
N GLY A 214 19.04 -7.76 8.98
CA GLY A 214 19.40 -8.60 7.83
C GLY A 214 20.42 -7.95 6.89
N PRO A 215 21.29 -8.72 6.22
CA PRO A 215 22.21 -8.17 5.24
C PRO A 215 21.43 -7.55 4.06
N PRO A 216 21.92 -6.45 3.48
CA PRO A 216 21.32 -5.88 2.28
C PRO A 216 21.41 -6.89 1.14
N LEU A 217 20.31 -7.01 0.40
CA LEU A 217 20.27 -7.78 -0.83
C LEU A 217 21.05 -7.00 -1.90
N MET A 218 22.32 -7.39 -2.10
CA MET A 218 23.12 -7.05 -3.29
C MET A 218 22.80 -8.02 -4.42
#